data_AF-A0A1V3WFR3-F1
#
_entry.id   AF-A0A1V3WFR3-F1
#
_cell.length_a   1.000
_cell.length_b   1.000
_cell.length_c   1.000
_cell.angle_alpha   90.00
_cell.angle_beta   90.00
_cell.angle_gamma   90.00
#
_symmetry.space_group_name_H-M   'P 1'
#
loop_
_entity.id
_entity.type
_entity.pdbx_description
1 polymer ?
#
loop_
_entity_poly.entity_id
_entity_poly.type
_entity_poly.pdbx_seq_one_letter_code
_entity_poly.pdbx_strand_id
1 'polypeptide(L)'
;MDIILNTHGVPRRMNIGQILETHLGWCAHSGWQIAGSPDWAANLPEALRSAEPNQIVSTPVFDGAQEAELQGLLSSTLPNRDGDVLVDGDGKAVLFDGRSGEPFPYPVTVGYMYIMKLHHLVDDKIHARSTGPYSMITQQPLGGKAQFGGQRFGEMECWAMQAYGAAYTLQELLTIKSDDTVGRVKVYEAIVKGENIPEPGIPESFKVLLKELQSLCLNVEVLSSDGAAIELREGEDEDLERAAANLGINLSRNESASVEDLA
;
A
#
# COMPACT_ATOMS: atom_id res chain seq x y z
N MET A 1 26.54 10.59 5.41
CA MET A 1 25.54 10.45 4.32
C MET A 1 24.22 10.21 4.98
N ASP A 2 23.22 11.06 4.70
CA ASP A 2 21.92 10.98 5.37
C ASP A 2 20.90 10.21 4.53
N ILE A 3 20.95 10.37 3.20
CA ILE A 3 20.04 9.74 2.23
C ILE A 3 20.87 9.24 1.04
N ILE A 4 20.49 8.09 0.49
CA ILE A 4 21.07 7.53 -0.74
C ILE A 4 19.98 7.50 -1.81
N LEU A 5 20.18 8.25 -2.90
CA LEU A 5 19.26 8.30 -4.04
C LEU A 5 19.74 7.38 -5.17
N ASN A 6 18.80 6.70 -5.82
CA ASN A 6 19.13 5.75 -6.89
C ASN A 6 19.43 6.47 -8.23
N THR A 7 20.62 6.23 -8.77
CA THR A 7 21.11 6.83 -10.02
C THR A 7 20.23 6.50 -11.23
N HIS A 8 19.68 5.28 -11.33
CA HIS A 8 18.83 4.85 -12.44
C HIS A 8 17.56 5.71 -12.62
N GLY A 9 17.13 6.38 -11.53
CA GLY A 9 15.96 7.23 -11.54
C GLY A 9 16.14 8.56 -12.26
N VAL A 10 17.38 9.04 -12.40
CA VAL A 10 17.69 10.42 -12.79
C VAL A 10 17.64 10.61 -14.32
N PRO A 11 18.39 9.86 -15.16
CA PRO A 11 18.45 10.15 -16.60
C PRO A 11 17.09 10.01 -17.29
N ARG A 12 16.30 9.00 -16.90
CA ARG A 12 15.01 8.71 -17.53
C ARG A 12 13.93 9.75 -17.27
N ARG A 13 14.08 10.60 -16.24
CA ARG A 13 13.08 11.61 -15.84
C ARG A 13 13.44 13.02 -16.32
N MET A 14 14.60 13.20 -16.96
CA MET A 14 15.09 14.49 -17.47
C MET A 14 15.08 15.60 -16.40
N ASN A 15 15.22 15.25 -15.13
CA ASN A 15 15.19 16.17 -14.00
C ASN A 15 16.61 16.35 -13.41
N ILE A 16 17.53 16.84 -14.25
CA ILE A 16 18.94 17.06 -13.89
C ILE A 16 19.12 18.14 -12.83
N GLY A 17 18.11 19.01 -12.63
CA GLY A 17 18.13 20.06 -11.61
C GLY A 17 18.44 19.53 -10.21
N GLN A 18 18.04 18.31 -9.86
CA GLN A 18 18.40 17.70 -8.57
C GLN A 18 19.92 17.48 -8.42
N ILE A 19 20.62 17.18 -9.53
CA ILE A 19 22.07 16.99 -9.55
C ILE A 19 22.77 18.34 -9.45
N LEU A 20 22.29 19.34 -10.21
CA LEU A 20 22.78 20.72 -10.12
C LEU A 20 22.60 21.28 -8.70
N GLU A 21 21.44 21.04 -8.08
CA GLU A 21 21.18 21.39 -6.68
C GLU A 21 22.13 20.68 -5.73
N THR A 22 22.39 19.38 -5.94
CA THR A 22 23.33 18.61 -5.10
C THR A 22 24.73 19.22 -5.12
N HIS A 23 25.21 19.61 -6.30
CA HIS A 23 26.51 20.27 -6.47
C HIS A 23 26.55 21.65 -5.82
N LEU A 24 25.56 22.50 -6.12
CA LEU A 24 25.48 23.83 -5.52
C LEU A 24 25.31 23.76 -3.99
N GLY A 25 24.55 22.79 -3.50
CA GLY A 25 24.35 22.53 -2.08
C GLY A 25 25.63 22.10 -1.39
N TRP A 26 26.50 21.33 -2.06
CA TRP A 26 27.84 21.05 -1.55
C TRP A 26 28.68 22.33 -1.44
N CYS A 27 28.75 23.13 -2.50
CA CYS A 27 29.48 24.41 -2.48
C CYS A 27 28.98 25.33 -1.36
N ALA A 28 27.66 25.43 -1.19
CA ALA A 28 27.04 26.22 -0.12
C ALA A 28 27.36 25.67 1.28
N HIS A 29 27.46 24.35 1.45
CA HIS A 29 27.84 23.73 2.71
C HIS A 29 29.33 23.96 3.04
N SER A 30 30.23 23.70 2.10
CA SER A 30 31.68 23.83 2.31
C SER A 30 32.15 25.27 2.36
N GLY A 31 31.46 26.18 1.67
CA GLY A 31 32.00 27.48 1.29
C GLY A 31 32.99 27.36 0.13
N TRP A 32 33.37 28.49 -0.45
CA TRP A 32 34.32 28.57 -1.57
C TRP A 32 35.10 29.88 -1.54
N GLN A 33 36.26 29.88 -2.19
CA GLN A 33 37.05 31.09 -2.41
C GLN A 33 37.66 31.07 -3.81
N ILE A 34 37.19 31.97 -4.69
CA ILE A 34 37.67 32.07 -6.07
C ILE A 34 38.99 32.84 -6.09
N ALA A 35 40.05 32.23 -6.62
CA ALA A 35 41.34 32.88 -6.82
C ALA A 35 41.35 33.67 -8.14
N GLY A 36 41.73 34.95 -8.08
CA GLY A 36 41.93 35.80 -9.26
C GLY A 36 40.63 36.28 -9.92
N SER A 37 40.59 36.31 -11.25
CA SER A 37 39.41 36.66 -12.05
C SER A 37 39.33 35.75 -13.27
N PRO A 38 38.93 34.47 -13.07
CA PRO A 38 38.82 33.52 -14.17
C PRO A 38 37.62 33.87 -15.07
N ASP A 39 37.70 33.50 -16.35
CA ASP A 39 36.69 33.84 -17.36
C ASP A 39 35.28 33.34 -17.00
N TRP A 40 35.18 32.16 -16.37
CA TRP A 40 33.91 31.59 -15.92
C TRP A 40 33.23 32.39 -14.79
N ALA A 41 34.00 33.19 -14.05
CA ALA A 41 33.50 34.04 -12.96
C ALA A 41 33.31 35.51 -13.38
N ALA A 42 33.41 35.83 -14.69
CA ALA A 42 33.32 37.20 -15.17
C ALA A 42 31.97 37.86 -14.88
N ASN A 43 30.88 37.08 -14.93
CA ASN A 43 29.52 37.57 -14.69
C ASN A 43 29.06 37.36 -13.23
N LEU A 44 29.87 36.71 -12.40
CA LEU A 44 29.53 36.50 -10.99
C LEU A 44 29.67 37.82 -10.21
N PRO A 45 28.63 38.21 -9.45
CA PRO A 45 28.71 39.33 -8.52
C PRO A 45 29.90 39.20 -7.57
N GLU A 46 30.52 40.32 -7.20
CA GLU A 46 31.68 40.34 -6.29
C GLU A 46 31.37 39.65 -4.95
N ALA A 47 30.13 39.78 -4.47
CA ALA A 47 29.64 39.12 -3.26
C ALA A 47 29.66 37.58 -3.32
N LEU A 48 29.67 36.99 -4.53
CA LEU A 48 29.72 35.54 -4.73
C LEU A 48 31.13 35.04 -5.04
N ARG A 49 32.16 35.89 -4.97
CA ARG A 49 33.56 35.44 -5.17
C ARG A 49 34.11 34.63 -4.00
N SER A 50 33.52 34.78 -2.82
CA SER A 50 33.83 33.99 -1.63
C SER A 50 32.57 33.79 -0.82
N ALA A 51 32.41 32.60 -0.25
CA ALA A 51 31.34 32.32 0.70
C ALA A 51 31.89 31.49 1.86
N GLU A 52 31.42 31.82 3.07
CA GLU A 52 31.69 31.04 4.27
C GLU A 52 30.94 29.70 4.23
N PRO A 53 31.35 28.71 5.04
CA PRO A 53 30.62 27.44 5.16
C PRO A 53 29.17 27.63 5.63
N ASN A 54 28.25 26.80 5.11
CA ASN A 54 26.80 26.83 5.38
C ASN A 54 26.10 28.14 4.97
N GLN A 55 26.53 28.74 3.87
CA GLN A 55 25.93 29.97 3.36
C GLN A 55 24.61 29.69 2.63
N ILE A 56 23.60 30.52 2.87
CA ILE A 56 22.37 30.50 2.07
C ILE A 56 22.63 31.11 0.69
N VAL A 57 22.20 30.41 -0.35
CA VAL A 57 22.31 30.84 -1.74
C VAL A 57 20.94 30.89 -2.38
N SER A 58 20.79 31.74 -3.38
CA SER A 58 19.56 31.87 -4.16
C SER A 58 19.88 31.71 -5.64
N THR A 59 19.15 30.83 -6.31
CA THR A 59 19.18 30.66 -7.76
C THR A 59 17.76 30.92 -8.29
N PRO A 60 17.48 32.17 -8.74
CA PRO A 60 16.18 32.51 -9.31
C PRO A 60 15.82 31.60 -10.49
N VAL A 61 14.54 31.31 -10.65
CA VAL A 61 14.06 30.53 -11.80
C VAL A 61 14.33 31.34 -13.08
N PHE A 62 15.00 30.72 -14.05
CA PHE A 62 15.44 31.30 -15.33
C PHE A 62 16.58 32.33 -15.29
N ASP A 63 17.07 32.71 -14.11
CA ASP A 63 18.22 33.62 -13.92
C ASP A 63 19.15 33.09 -12.82
N GLY A 64 19.36 31.77 -12.84
CA GLY A 64 20.13 31.04 -11.83
C GLY A 64 21.60 30.84 -12.24
N ALA A 65 22.32 30.10 -11.40
CA ALA A 65 23.71 29.74 -11.64
C ALA A 65 23.87 28.96 -12.96
N GLN A 66 24.81 29.39 -13.78
CA GLN A 66 25.14 28.73 -15.05
C GLN A 66 26.03 27.50 -14.82
N GLU A 67 26.05 26.58 -15.77
CA GLU A 67 26.83 25.33 -15.67
C GLU A 67 28.34 25.59 -15.46
N ALA A 68 28.90 26.56 -16.20
CA ALA A 68 30.30 26.94 -16.09
C ALA A 68 30.64 27.57 -14.72
N GLU A 69 29.73 28.37 -14.17
CA GLU A 69 29.88 28.97 -12.85
C GLU A 69 29.88 27.89 -11.77
N LEU A 70 28.93 26.95 -11.85
CA LEU A 70 28.80 25.85 -10.90
C LEU A 70 30.02 24.91 -10.93
N GLN A 71 30.52 24.57 -12.12
CA GLN A 71 31.72 23.76 -12.28
C GLN A 71 32.97 24.47 -11.72
N GLY A 72 33.09 25.77 -11.94
CA GLY A 72 34.17 26.59 -11.39
C GLY A 72 34.12 26.69 -9.86
N LEU A 73 32.92 26.82 -9.30
CA LEU A 73 32.69 26.84 -7.86
C LEU A 73 33.06 25.50 -7.20
N LEU A 74 32.69 24.36 -7.80
CA LEU A 74 33.09 23.03 -7.32
C LEU A 74 34.62 22.88 -7.25
N SER A 75 35.34 23.48 -8.18
CA SER A 75 36.81 23.45 -8.21
C SER A 75 37.47 24.38 -7.18
N SER A 76 36.68 25.26 -6.55
CA SER A 76 37.15 26.32 -5.63
C SER A 76 36.60 26.17 -4.21
N THR A 77 36.07 24.99 -3.85
CA THR A 77 35.49 24.72 -2.53
C THR A 77 36.56 24.77 -1.44
N LEU A 78 36.20 25.28 -0.27
CA LEU A 78 37.09 25.31 0.88
C LEU A 78 37.34 23.89 1.44
N PRO A 79 38.54 23.62 1.97
CA PRO A 79 38.82 22.37 2.65
C PRO A 79 38.03 22.27 3.98
N ASN A 80 37.92 21.05 4.47
CA ASN A 80 37.37 20.80 5.81
C ASN A 80 38.35 21.28 6.91
N ARG A 81 37.98 21.05 8.18
CA ARG A 81 38.79 21.42 9.36
C ARG A 81 40.22 20.87 9.36
N ASP A 82 40.45 19.76 8.65
CA ASP A 82 41.71 19.02 8.62
C ASP A 82 42.56 19.42 7.40
N GLY A 83 42.06 20.32 6.54
CA GLY A 83 42.74 20.79 5.33
C GLY A 83 42.42 19.96 4.08
N ASP A 84 41.51 19.00 4.16
CA ASP A 84 41.18 18.10 3.07
C ASP A 84 40.00 18.61 2.23
N VAL A 85 40.17 18.57 0.91
CA VAL A 85 39.07 18.79 -0.04
C VAL A 85 38.42 17.44 -0.33
N LEU A 86 37.19 17.27 0.15
CA LEU A 86 36.49 15.97 0.12
C LEU A 86 35.84 15.64 -1.24
N VAL A 87 35.49 16.68 -2.01
CA VAL A 87 34.76 16.57 -3.29
C VAL A 87 35.61 17.14 -4.40
N ASP A 88 35.72 16.41 -5.50
CA ASP A 88 36.48 16.83 -6.68
C ASP A 88 35.70 17.86 -7.55
N GLY A 89 36.36 18.36 -8.60
CA GLY A 89 35.74 19.31 -9.54
C GLY A 89 34.57 18.73 -10.35
N ASP A 90 34.38 17.41 -10.36
CA ASP A 90 33.22 16.73 -10.95
C ASP A 90 32.04 16.62 -9.96
N GLY A 91 32.21 17.09 -8.73
CA GLY A 91 31.23 16.97 -7.67
C GLY A 91 31.11 15.55 -7.09
N LYS A 92 32.19 14.77 -7.15
CA LYS A 92 32.23 13.39 -6.64
C LYS A 92 33.25 13.25 -5.51
N ALA A 93 33.03 12.26 -4.65
CA ALA A 93 33.93 11.92 -3.55
C ALA A 93 34.19 10.42 -3.51
N VAL A 94 35.34 10.03 -2.93
CA VAL A 94 35.61 8.64 -2.58
C VAL A 94 34.84 8.30 -1.30
N LEU A 95 33.95 7.33 -1.39
CA LEU A 95 33.18 6.84 -0.25
C LEU A 95 33.74 5.51 0.25
N PHE A 96 33.49 5.22 1.52
CA PHE A 96 33.77 3.93 2.14
C PHE A 96 32.48 3.21 2.49
N ASP A 97 32.43 1.90 2.28
CA ASP A 97 31.31 1.09 2.74
C ASP A 97 31.38 0.92 4.26
N GLY A 98 30.41 1.48 4.98
CA GLY A 98 30.33 1.36 6.43
C GLY A 98 30.07 -0.05 6.95
N ARG A 99 29.75 -1.02 6.09
CA ARG A 99 29.59 -2.44 6.48
C ARG A 99 30.89 -3.22 6.36
N SER A 100 31.59 -3.14 5.23
CA SER A 100 32.84 -3.88 5.01
C SER A 100 34.10 -3.11 5.42
N GLY A 101 34.08 -1.77 5.35
CA GLY A 101 35.22 -0.89 5.54
C GLY A 101 36.05 -0.63 4.28
N GLU A 102 35.73 -1.27 3.15
CA GLU A 102 36.45 -1.07 1.89
C GLU A 102 36.01 0.22 1.18
N PRO A 103 36.92 0.91 0.45
CA PRO A 103 36.54 2.03 -0.40
C PRO A 103 35.72 1.56 -1.60
N PHE A 104 34.74 2.34 -2.01
CA PHE A 104 34.05 2.09 -3.28
C PHE A 104 35.02 2.24 -4.45
N PRO A 105 34.91 1.38 -5.50
CA PRO A 105 35.86 1.37 -6.61
C PRO A 105 35.80 2.62 -7.50
N TYR A 106 34.72 3.40 -7.42
CA TYR A 106 34.51 4.61 -8.22
C TYR A 106 34.04 5.77 -7.34
N PRO A 107 34.41 7.01 -7.69
CA PRO A 107 33.94 8.19 -6.97
C PRO A 107 32.44 8.39 -7.21
N VAL A 108 31.73 8.79 -6.16
CA VAL A 108 30.27 8.91 -6.14
C VAL A 108 29.89 10.38 -5.97
N THR A 109 28.89 10.85 -6.70
CA THR A 109 28.36 12.21 -6.54
C THR A 109 27.77 12.37 -5.14
N VAL A 110 28.24 13.40 -4.43
CA VAL A 110 27.81 13.73 -3.07
C VAL A 110 27.52 15.21 -2.96
N GLY A 111 26.61 15.57 -2.05
CA GLY A 111 26.28 16.95 -1.78
C GLY A 111 25.06 17.08 -0.90
N TYR A 112 24.53 18.29 -0.82
CA TYR A 112 23.35 18.60 -0.02
C TYR A 112 22.16 18.86 -0.96
N MET A 113 21.06 18.15 -0.72
CA MET A 113 19.81 18.29 -1.45
C MET A 113 18.68 18.57 -0.46
N TYR A 114 17.75 19.45 -0.82
CA TYR A 114 16.61 19.79 0.00
C TYR A 114 15.48 18.76 -0.18
N ILE A 115 15.26 17.93 0.84
CA ILE A 115 14.25 16.86 0.83
C ILE A 115 13.06 17.24 1.71
N MET A 116 11.85 17.04 1.19
CA MET A 116 10.60 17.26 1.92
C MET A 116 9.98 15.94 2.40
N LYS A 117 9.46 15.94 3.63
CA LYS A 117 8.59 14.86 4.14
C LYS A 117 7.16 15.10 3.67
N LEU A 118 6.69 14.29 2.72
CA LEU A 118 5.32 14.37 2.20
C LEU A 118 4.30 13.76 3.19
N HIS A 119 3.04 14.20 3.08
CA HIS A 119 1.93 13.76 3.94
C HIS A 119 1.40 12.33 3.62
N HIS A 120 2.16 11.54 2.88
CA HIS A 120 1.81 10.16 2.56
C HIS A 120 2.56 9.19 3.48
N LEU A 121 2.15 9.16 4.75
CA LEU A 121 2.79 8.34 5.77
C LEU A 121 2.24 6.91 5.76
N VAL A 122 3.11 5.96 6.09
CA VAL A 122 2.75 4.54 6.17
C VAL A 122 1.71 4.29 7.27
N ASP A 123 1.80 5.02 8.39
CA ASP A 123 0.88 4.90 9.52
C ASP A 123 -0.58 5.18 9.11
N ASP A 124 -0.76 6.12 8.17
CA ASP A 124 -2.08 6.44 7.62
C ASP A 124 -2.55 5.40 6.62
N LYS A 125 -1.62 4.76 5.90
CA LYS A 125 -1.92 3.80 4.81
C LYS A 125 -2.03 2.34 5.25
N ILE A 126 -1.39 1.95 6.34
CA ILE A 126 -1.47 0.57 6.84
C ILE A 126 -2.91 0.27 7.29
N HIS A 127 -3.44 -0.85 6.81
CA HIS A 127 -4.79 -1.33 7.13
C HIS A 127 -4.87 -2.84 6.95
N ALA A 128 -5.47 -3.52 7.93
CA ALA A 128 -5.72 -4.95 7.89
C ALA A 128 -7.08 -5.25 8.55
N ARG A 129 -7.74 -6.30 8.06
CA ARG A 129 -9.04 -6.76 8.55
C ARG A 129 -9.07 -8.28 8.54
N SER A 130 -9.50 -8.88 9.65
CA SER A 130 -9.89 -10.29 9.72
C SER A 130 -11.40 -10.42 9.50
N THR A 131 -12.20 -10.02 10.48
CA THR A 131 -13.66 -9.87 10.40
C THR A 131 -14.04 -8.42 10.73
N GLY A 132 -15.24 -7.98 10.39
CA GLY A 132 -15.64 -6.59 10.59
C GLY A 132 -17.09 -6.33 10.17
N PRO A 133 -17.51 -5.07 10.06
CA PRO A 133 -18.87 -4.73 9.67
C PRO A 133 -19.14 -5.05 8.18
N TYR A 134 -20.40 -5.32 7.90
CA TYR A 134 -20.93 -5.65 6.58
C TYR A 134 -22.05 -4.68 6.20
N SER A 135 -22.27 -4.51 4.89
CA SER A 135 -23.38 -3.75 4.33
C SER A 135 -24.70 -4.47 4.62
N MET A 136 -25.71 -3.71 5.06
CA MET A 136 -27.05 -4.27 5.29
C MET A 136 -27.75 -4.73 4.00
N ILE A 137 -27.37 -4.14 2.86
CA ILE A 137 -28.03 -4.39 1.57
C ILE A 137 -27.41 -5.60 0.88
N THR A 138 -26.09 -5.54 0.64
CA THR A 138 -25.38 -6.55 -0.15
C THR A 138 -24.77 -7.66 0.70
N GLN A 139 -24.80 -7.54 2.03
CA GLN A 139 -24.10 -8.42 2.98
C GLN A 139 -22.58 -8.53 2.79
N GLN A 140 -21.98 -7.69 1.92
CA GLN A 140 -20.55 -7.64 1.67
C GLN A 140 -19.80 -6.81 2.72
N PRO A 141 -18.49 -7.06 2.94
CA PRO A 141 -17.64 -6.22 3.78
C PRO A 141 -17.72 -4.73 3.41
N LEU A 142 -17.83 -3.84 4.41
CA LEU A 142 -17.73 -2.39 4.16
C LEU A 142 -16.37 -2.01 3.55
N GLY A 143 -16.29 -0.85 2.90
CA GLY A 143 -15.06 -0.35 2.29
C GLY A 143 -14.33 0.68 3.16
N GLY A 144 -13.02 0.78 2.98
CA GLY A 144 -12.22 1.88 3.55
C GLY A 144 -11.75 1.67 5.00
N LYS A 145 -10.59 2.24 5.32
CA LYS A 145 -9.93 2.09 6.64
C LYS A 145 -10.79 2.61 7.80
N ALA A 146 -11.47 3.74 7.61
CA ALA A 146 -12.29 4.37 8.65
C ALA A 146 -13.46 3.49 9.14
N GLN A 147 -13.97 2.60 8.29
CA GLN A 147 -15.08 1.69 8.59
C GLN A 147 -14.59 0.28 8.94
N PHE A 148 -13.28 0.11 9.14
CA PHE A 148 -12.65 -1.20 9.27
C PHE A 148 -13.01 -2.12 8.09
N GLY A 149 -12.95 -1.56 6.88
CA GLY A 149 -13.43 -2.18 5.66
C GLY A 149 -12.52 -3.27 5.10
N GLY A 150 -13.06 -4.11 4.23
CA GLY A 150 -12.32 -5.12 3.47
C GLY A 150 -11.58 -4.53 2.27
N GLN A 151 -10.69 -5.33 1.69
CA GLN A 151 -10.08 -5.02 0.39
C GLN A 151 -11.03 -5.41 -0.73
N ARG A 152 -11.06 -4.60 -1.78
CA ARG A 152 -11.85 -4.92 -2.98
C ARG A 152 -11.10 -5.97 -3.80
N PHE A 153 -11.70 -7.15 -3.94
CA PHE A 153 -11.31 -8.12 -4.94
C PHE A 153 -12.14 -7.86 -6.21
N GLY A 154 -11.52 -7.27 -7.23
CA GLY A 154 -12.20 -6.79 -8.42
C GLY A 154 -12.26 -7.82 -9.54
N GLU A 155 -12.86 -7.40 -10.65
CA GLU A 155 -13.02 -8.22 -11.85
C GLU A 155 -11.68 -8.65 -12.45
N MET A 156 -10.70 -7.74 -12.50
CA MET A 156 -9.37 -8.04 -13.03
C MET A 156 -8.63 -9.06 -12.15
N GLU A 157 -8.82 -9.01 -10.84
CA GLU A 157 -8.26 -10.01 -9.92
C GLU A 157 -8.94 -11.38 -10.06
N CYS A 158 -10.26 -11.42 -10.34
CA CYS A 158 -10.95 -12.66 -10.72
C CYS A 158 -10.35 -13.29 -11.97
N TRP A 159 -10.07 -12.48 -13.01
CA TRP A 159 -9.43 -12.99 -14.24
C TRP A 159 -8.05 -13.58 -13.96
N ALA A 160 -7.28 -12.96 -13.07
CA ALA A 160 -5.99 -13.51 -12.67
C ALA A 160 -6.15 -14.91 -12.03
N MET A 161 -7.10 -15.09 -11.11
CA MET A 161 -7.35 -16.40 -10.49
C MET A 161 -7.85 -17.44 -11.48
N GLN A 162 -8.68 -17.04 -12.44
CA GLN A 162 -9.16 -17.90 -13.52
C GLN A 162 -8.00 -18.33 -14.43
N ALA A 163 -7.09 -17.41 -14.78
CA ALA A 163 -5.91 -17.73 -15.57
C ALA A 163 -4.96 -18.70 -14.86
N TYR A 164 -4.85 -18.61 -13.54
CA TYR A 164 -4.13 -19.59 -12.73
C TYR A 164 -4.85 -20.94 -12.59
N GLY A 165 -6.14 -21.02 -12.89
CA GLY A 165 -6.96 -22.20 -12.64
C GLY A 165 -7.25 -22.43 -11.15
N ALA A 166 -7.14 -21.40 -10.31
CA ALA A 166 -7.33 -21.49 -8.86
C ALA A 166 -8.82 -21.43 -8.48
N ALA A 167 -9.59 -22.44 -8.87
CA ALA A 167 -11.05 -22.47 -8.70
C ALA A 167 -11.49 -22.35 -7.23
N TYR A 168 -10.89 -23.11 -6.33
CA TYR A 168 -11.24 -23.07 -4.89
C TYR A 168 -10.91 -21.73 -4.24
N THR A 169 -9.76 -21.13 -4.58
CA THR A 169 -9.38 -19.81 -4.05
C THR A 169 -10.34 -18.73 -4.53
N LEU A 170 -10.73 -18.76 -5.80
CA LEU A 170 -11.72 -17.84 -6.35
C LEU A 170 -13.08 -18.02 -5.69
N GLN A 171 -13.54 -19.26 -5.55
CA GLN A 171 -14.81 -19.56 -4.90
C GLN A 171 -14.81 -19.07 -3.44
N GLU A 172 -13.77 -19.38 -2.67
CA GLU A 172 -13.63 -18.95 -1.28
C GLU A 172 -13.70 -17.42 -1.12
N LEU A 173 -13.02 -16.67 -2.00
CA LEU A 173 -13.00 -15.21 -1.97
C LEU A 173 -14.39 -14.60 -2.24
N LEU A 174 -15.14 -15.19 -3.18
CA LEU A 174 -16.44 -14.68 -3.61
C LEU A 174 -17.63 -15.17 -2.78
N THR A 175 -17.40 -16.06 -1.81
CA THR A 175 -18.46 -16.67 -1.00
C THR A 175 -18.21 -16.40 0.50
N ILE A 176 -17.55 -17.33 1.19
CA ILE A 176 -17.34 -17.36 2.64
C ILE A 176 -16.48 -16.21 3.18
N LYS A 177 -15.71 -15.53 2.33
CA LYS A 177 -14.96 -14.31 2.67
C LYS A 177 -15.67 -13.00 2.29
N SER A 178 -16.86 -13.08 1.70
CA SER A 178 -17.65 -11.95 1.22
C SER A 178 -19.05 -11.97 1.84
N ASP A 179 -20.01 -12.55 1.15
CA ASP A 179 -21.46 -12.36 1.33
C ASP A 179 -22.21 -13.68 1.53
N ASP A 180 -21.51 -14.78 1.81
CA ASP A 180 -22.13 -15.97 2.40
C ASP A 180 -22.31 -15.75 3.92
N THR A 181 -23.54 -15.40 4.31
CA THR A 181 -23.96 -15.00 5.66
C THR A 181 -23.73 -16.11 6.70
N VAL A 182 -24.08 -17.34 6.33
CA VAL A 182 -23.97 -18.53 7.19
C VAL A 182 -22.55 -19.09 7.12
N GLY A 183 -21.98 -19.17 5.91
CA GLY A 183 -20.65 -19.70 5.67
C GLY A 183 -19.57 -18.94 6.43
N ARG A 184 -19.59 -17.60 6.44
CA ARG A 184 -18.58 -16.80 7.16
C ARG A 184 -18.54 -17.08 8.67
N VAL A 185 -19.70 -17.37 9.29
CA VAL A 185 -19.78 -17.72 10.72
C VAL A 185 -19.25 -19.12 10.95
N LYS A 186 -19.69 -20.09 10.14
CA LYS A 186 -19.24 -21.50 10.23
C LYS A 186 -17.72 -21.61 9.98
N VAL A 187 -17.16 -20.84 9.06
CA VAL A 187 -15.72 -20.75 8.80
C VAL A 187 -14.96 -20.23 10.01
N TYR A 188 -15.46 -19.16 10.64
CA TYR A 188 -14.83 -18.64 11.84
C TYR A 188 -14.86 -19.66 13.00
N GLU A 189 -15.99 -20.34 13.21
CA GLU A 189 -16.10 -21.44 14.17
C GLU A 189 -15.10 -22.57 13.87
N ALA A 190 -15.01 -23.01 12.62
CA ALA A 190 -14.11 -24.09 12.20
C ALA A 190 -12.64 -23.74 12.46
N ILE A 191 -12.23 -22.50 12.14
CA ILE A 191 -10.87 -22.02 12.42
C ILE A 191 -10.56 -22.03 13.91
N VAL A 192 -11.50 -21.58 14.76
CA VAL A 192 -11.32 -21.58 16.22
C VAL A 192 -11.24 -22.99 16.79
N LYS A 193 -12.00 -23.94 16.22
CA LYS A 193 -12.00 -25.35 16.63
C LYS A 193 -10.84 -26.16 16.04
N GLY A 194 -10.13 -25.64 15.05
CA GLY A 194 -9.12 -26.40 14.29
C GLY A 194 -9.72 -27.46 13.38
N GLU A 195 -10.97 -27.26 12.94
CA GLU A 195 -11.68 -28.12 11.99
C GLU A 195 -11.41 -27.68 10.54
N ASN A 196 -11.77 -28.52 9.58
CA ASN A 196 -11.69 -28.16 8.17
C ASN A 196 -12.71 -27.07 7.82
N ILE A 197 -12.34 -26.23 6.84
CA ILE A 197 -13.22 -25.18 6.31
C ILE A 197 -14.45 -25.84 5.66
N PRO A 198 -15.68 -25.44 6.02
CA PRO A 198 -16.90 -25.97 5.45
C PRO A 198 -17.05 -25.62 3.96
N GLU A 199 -17.94 -26.33 3.28
CA GLU A 199 -18.26 -26.05 1.88
C GLU A 199 -18.95 -24.68 1.73
N PRO A 200 -18.55 -23.86 0.73
CA PRO A 200 -19.21 -22.59 0.46
C PRO A 200 -20.67 -22.71 0.04
N GLY A 201 -21.51 -21.80 0.54
CA GLY A 201 -22.90 -21.65 0.15
C GLY A 201 -23.13 -20.72 -1.06
N ILE A 202 -24.37 -20.28 -1.21
CA ILE A 202 -24.79 -19.36 -2.28
C ILE A 202 -24.56 -17.92 -1.81
N PRO A 203 -23.89 -17.06 -2.62
CA PRO A 203 -23.71 -15.65 -2.29
C PRO A 203 -25.03 -14.89 -2.14
N GLU A 204 -25.13 -14.00 -1.16
CA GLU A 204 -26.30 -13.14 -0.99
C GLU A 204 -26.49 -12.20 -2.18
N SER A 205 -25.41 -11.73 -2.81
CA SER A 205 -25.48 -10.91 -4.03
C SER A 205 -26.25 -11.59 -5.17
N PHE A 206 -26.17 -12.93 -5.29
CA PHE A 206 -26.94 -13.67 -6.28
C PHE A 206 -28.43 -13.67 -5.94
N LYS A 207 -28.80 -13.85 -4.66
CA LYS A 207 -30.20 -13.78 -4.22
C LYS A 207 -30.79 -12.38 -4.46
N VAL A 208 -30.02 -11.33 -4.15
CA VAL A 208 -30.41 -9.94 -4.42
C VAL A 208 -30.64 -9.71 -5.92
N LEU A 209 -29.74 -10.20 -6.79
CA LEU A 209 -29.92 -10.12 -8.24
C LEU A 209 -31.22 -10.77 -8.71
N LEU A 210 -31.58 -11.95 -8.21
CA LEU A 210 -32.86 -12.59 -8.56
C LEU A 210 -34.05 -11.72 -8.15
N LYS A 211 -34.00 -11.10 -6.97
CA LYS A 211 -35.06 -10.20 -6.49
C LYS A 211 -35.15 -8.92 -7.32
N GLU A 212 -34.02 -8.37 -7.76
CA GLU A 212 -33.99 -7.24 -8.68
C GLU A 212 -34.62 -7.59 -10.03
N LEU A 213 -34.31 -8.75 -10.61
CA LEU A 213 -34.94 -9.21 -11.86
C LEU A 213 -36.44 -9.46 -11.70
N GLN A 214 -36.86 -10.09 -10.60
CA GLN A 214 -38.28 -10.28 -10.26
C GLN A 214 -39.03 -8.95 -10.11
N SER A 215 -38.38 -7.92 -9.57
CA SER A 215 -38.97 -6.57 -9.46
C SER A 215 -39.23 -5.90 -10.81
N LEU A 216 -38.51 -6.33 -11.86
CA LEU A 216 -38.73 -5.90 -13.25
C LEU A 216 -39.79 -6.74 -13.98
N CYS A 217 -40.60 -7.52 -13.25
CA CYS A 217 -41.60 -8.44 -13.79
C CYS A 217 -40.99 -9.55 -14.66
N LEU A 218 -39.72 -9.91 -14.44
CA LEU A 218 -39.08 -11.06 -15.09
C LEU A 218 -39.22 -12.29 -14.17
N ASN A 219 -39.91 -13.33 -14.64
CA ASN A 219 -39.97 -14.60 -13.91
C ASN A 219 -38.67 -15.37 -14.11
N VAL A 220 -37.79 -15.33 -13.12
CA VAL A 220 -36.50 -16.04 -13.11
C VAL A 220 -36.58 -17.17 -12.09
N GLU A 221 -36.41 -18.40 -12.57
CA GLU A 221 -36.48 -19.63 -11.78
C GLU A 221 -35.14 -20.38 -11.88
N VAL A 222 -34.71 -20.97 -10.77
CA VAL A 222 -33.54 -21.86 -10.73
C VAL A 222 -34.05 -23.29 -10.84
N LEU A 223 -33.64 -23.99 -11.90
CA LEU A 223 -34.08 -25.35 -12.18
C LEU A 223 -33.06 -26.37 -11.69
N SER A 224 -33.58 -27.43 -11.07
CA SER A 224 -32.85 -28.66 -10.77
C SER A 224 -32.65 -29.50 -12.06
N SER A 225 -31.81 -30.54 -12.00
CA SER A 225 -31.59 -31.47 -13.12
C SER A 225 -32.86 -32.19 -13.60
N ASP A 226 -33.88 -32.31 -12.75
CA ASP A 226 -35.18 -32.91 -13.08
C ASP A 226 -36.18 -31.88 -13.66
N GLY A 227 -35.78 -30.61 -13.78
CA GLY A 227 -36.61 -29.52 -14.27
C GLY A 227 -37.55 -28.91 -13.23
N ALA A 228 -37.47 -29.32 -11.96
CA ALA A 228 -38.23 -28.70 -10.88
C ALA A 228 -37.59 -27.37 -10.45
N ALA A 229 -38.42 -26.37 -10.15
CA ALA A 229 -37.98 -25.10 -9.61
C ALA A 229 -37.56 -25.23 -8.14
N ILE A 230 -36.39 -24.70 -7.79
CA ILE A 230 -35.83 -24.73 -6.44
C ILE A 230 -36.15 -23.40 -5.74
N GLU A 231 -36.76 -23.47 -4.55
CA GLU A 231 -36.89 -22.30 -3.69
C GLU A 231 -35.60 -22.05 -2.91
N LEU A 232 -35.02 -20.86 -3.11
CA LEU A 232 -33.86 -20.37 -2.37
C LEU A 232 -34.33 -19.72 -1.05
N ARG A 233 -34.65 -20.54 -0.05
CA ARG A 233 -34.92 -20.08 1.32
C ARG A 233 -33.86 -20.59 2.29
N GLU A 234 -33.44 -19.73 3.21
CA GLU A 234 -32.69 -20.15 4.39
C GLU A 234 -33.69 -20.72 5.41
N GLY A 235 -33.42 -21.92 5.92
CA GLY A 235 -34.25 -22.51 6.97
C GLY A 235 -33.98 -21.80 8.30
N GLU A 236 -34.95 -21.04 8.81
CA GLU A 236 -34.89 -20.42 10.14
C GLU A 236 -34.78 -21.47 11.28
N ASP A 237 -35.10 -22.73 10.98
CA ASP A 237 -35.17 -23.82 11.96
C ASP A 237 -33.80 -24.27 12.50
N GLU A 238 -32.72 -24.22 11.70
CA GLU A 238 -31.40 -24.72 12.14
C GLU A 238 -30.81 -23.89 13.30
N ASP A 239 -30.94 -22.56 13.25
CA ASP A 239 -30.41 -21.66 14.29
C ASP A 239 -31.21 -21.76 15.59
N LEU A 240 -32.54 -21.93 15.48
CA LEU A 240 -33.43 -22.16 16.61
C LEU A 240 -33.13 -23.48 17.31
N GLU A 241 -32.93 -24.56 16.55
CA GLU A 241 -32.56 -25.87 17.09
C GLU A 241 -31.20 -25.83 17.79
N ARG A 242 -30.20 -25.14 17.21
CA ARG A 242 -28.86 -25.00 17.82
C ARG A 242 -28.90 -24.19 19.11
N ALA A 243 -29.68 -23.11 19.14
CA ALA A 243 -29.87 -22.29 20.34
C ALA A 243 -30.61 -23.06 21.45
N ALA A 244 -31.66 -23.81 21.09
CA ALA A 244 -32.41 -24.65 22.01
C ALA A 244 -31.55 -25.78 22.59
N ALA A 245 -30.73 -26.43 21.75
CA ALA A 245 -29.78 -27.46 22.18
C ALA A 245 -28.71 -26.92 23.15
N ASN A 246 -28.18 -25.71 22.91
CA ASN A 246 -27.24 -25.05 23.84
C ASN A 246 -27.87 -24.72 25.19
N LEU A 247 -29.19 -24.47 25.21
CA LEU A 247 -29.95 -24.24 26.45
C LEU A 247 -30.44 -25.55 27.10
N GLY A 248 -30.17 -26.72 26.50
CA GLY A 248 -30.64 -28.01 26.99
C GLY A 248 -32.15 -28.22 26.85
N ILE A 249 -32.83 -27.41 26.03
CA ILE A 249 -34.27 -27.50 25.81
C ILE A 249 -34.51 -28.43 24.61
N ASN A 250 -35.01 -29.63 24.89
CA ASN A 250 -35.39 -30.58 23.85
C ASN A 250 -36.85 -30.34 23.42
N LEU A 251 -37.05 -29.71 22.27
CA LEU A 251 -38.36 -29.44 21.66
C LEU A 251 -38.97 -30.67 20.97
N SER A 252 -38.28 -31.82 20.96
CA SER A 252 -38.74 -33.04 20.28
C SER A 252 -39.72 -33.90 21.11
N ARG A 253 -40.11 -33.47 22.31
CA ARG A 253 -40.99 -34.27 23.18
C ARG A 253 -42.46 -33.89 22.94
N ASN A 254 -43.16 -34.71 22.16
CA ASN A 254 -44.63 -34.68 22.08
C ASN A 254 -45.21 -34.95 23.48
N GLU A 255 -45.77 -33.92 24.12
CA GLU A 255 -46.55 -34.08 25.36
C GLU A 255 -47.93 -34.64 25.03
N SER A 256 -48.02 -35.96 24.88
CA SER A 256 -49.26 -36.69 25.17
C SER A 256 -49.00 -37.66 26.31
N ALA A 257 -48.98 -37.13 27.53
CA ALA A 257 -49.03 -37.95 28.73
C ALA A 257 -50.49 -38.40 28.94
N SER A 258 -50.81 -39.66 28.62
CA SER A 258 -52.01 -40.32 29.13
C SER A 258 -51.76 -40.78 30.57
N VAL A 259 -52.74 -40.56 31.45
CA VAL A 259 -52.68 -40.73 32.91
C VAL A 259 -52.66 -42.20 33.36
N GLU A 260 -52.31 -43.17 32.50
CA GLU A 260 -52.44 -44.60 32.81
C GLU A 260 -51.14 -45.33 33.20
N ASP A 261 -49.96 -44.69 33.15
CA ASP A 261 -48.68 -45.37 33.48
C ASP A 261 -48.26 -45.28 34.97
N LEU A 262 -49.20 -44.98 35.87
CA LEU A 262 -48.99 -45.01 37.33
C LEU A 262 -50.11 -45.81 38.02
N ALA A 263 -50.14 -47.11 37.77
CA ALA A 263 -50.78 -48.12 38.62
C ALA A 263 -50.02 -49.45 38.54
#